data_AF-A0A955GN77-F1
#
_entry.id   AF-A0A955GN77-F1
#
_cell.length_a   1.000
_cell.length_b   1.000
_cell.length_c   1.000
_cell.angle_alpha   90.00
_cell.angle_beta   90.00
_cell.angle_gamma   90.00
#
_symmetry.space_group_name_H-M   'P 1'
#
loop_
_entity.id
_entity.type
_entity.pdbx_description
1 polymer ?
#
loop_
_entity_poly.entity_id
_entity_poly.type
_entity_poly.pdbx_seq_one_letter_code
_entity_poly.pdbx_strand_id
1 'polypeptide(L)'
;MNEDRIYERFRKLSGKQRQIAANNIGEWQKIGESHRNFGKAILDYAYPHSHERRDTNALPLPAHHLVSSLYQDIAEGAPVTNRVRRLVGKVLLPSLGIHLPEATLQTETAKTNYRYCSAAEIGFIDCLDQINDTEDLGQSRTSVYFYDEVPIIFRKSHDEPTALMLEDASIDGLYVPQGTIVGVGPAMNTQPIGKKDFIGNCGVWSLEAYDVEEIHITPGRLSPWAHKHSSGLKPLFGVNNPRKKVVNPRRSGLVNSLRLSDFKKSSKKLRKKLTI
;
A
#
# COMPACT_ATOMS: atom_id res chain seq x y z
N MET A 1 21.04 0.43 10.30
CA MET A 1 21.56 -0.46 9.25
C MET A 1 22.42 0.39 8.33
N ASN A 2 23.63 -0.03 7.97
CA ASN A 2 24.51 0.74 7.07
C ASN A 2 23.87 0.85 5.67
N GLU A 3 23.96 2.02 5.02
CA GLU A 3 23.42 2.30 3.67
C GLU A 3 23.94 1.29 2.63
N ASP A 4 25.23 0.96 2.70
CA ASP A 4 25.84 -0.05 1.82
C ASP A 4 25.14 -1.41 1.93
N ARG A 5 24.80 -1.84 3.14
CA ARG A 5 24.10 -3.10 3.38
C ARG A 5 22.67 -3.08 2.81
N ILE A 6 21.98 -1.94 2.91
CA ILE A 6 20.65 -1.77 2.31
C ILE A 6 20.75 -1.89 0.79
N TYR A 7 21.73 -1.21 0.19
CA TYR A 7 21.92 -1.19 -1.25
C TYR A 7 22.36 -2.56 -1.82
N GLU A 8 23.29 -3.25 -1.17
CA GLU A 8 23.71 -4.61 -1.55
C GLU A 8 22.52 -5.58 -1.51
N ARG A 9 21.70 -5.49 -0.47
CA ARG A 9 20.49 -6.29 -0.34
C ARG A 9 19.49 -5.99 -1.46
N PHE A 10 19.26 -4.71 -1.75
CA PHE A 10 18.45 -4.27 -2.89
C PHE A 10 18.96 -4.91 -4.19
N ARG A 11 20.27 -4.82 -4.48
CA ARG A 11 20.85 -5.35 -5.71
C ARG A 11 20.65 -6.87 -5.83
N LYS A 12 20.90 -7.61 -4.74
CA LYS A 12 20.72 -9.07 -4.69
C LYS A 12 19.28 -9.48 -4.96
N LEU A 13 18.31 -8.83 -4.31
CA LEU A 13 16.89 -9.14 -4.46
C LEU A 13 16.36 -8.72 -5.84
N SER A 14 16.75 -7.55 -6.32
CA SER A 14 16.41 -7.07 -7.66
C SER A 14 16.91 -8.02 -8.74
N GLY A 15 18.15 -8.53 -8.60
CA GLY A 15 18.70 -9.56 -9.50
C GLY A 15 17.88 -10.86 -9.49
N LYS A 16 17.51 -11.37 -8.31
CA LYS A 16 16.66 -12.57 -8.20
C LYS A 16 15.30 -12.39 -8.87
N GLN A 17 14.64 -11.26 -8.63
CA GLN A 17 13.35 -11.00 -9.26
C GLN A 17 13.49 -10.89 -10.79
N ARG A 18 14.60 -10.31 -11.29
CA ARG A 18 14.83 -10.20 -12.75
C ARG A 18 14.92 -11.57 -13.39
N GLN A 19 15.56 -12.52 -12.71
CA GLN A 19 15.61 -13.90 -13.18
C GLN A 19 14.22 -14.53 -13.22
N ILE A 20 13.39 -14.30 -12.19
CA ILE A 20 11.99 -14.76 -12.17
C ILE A 20 11.24 -14.19 -13.39
N ALA A 21 11.42 -12.90 -13.68
CA ALA A 21 10.77 -12.28 -14.83
C ALA A 21 11.23 -12.80 -16.18
N ALA A 22 12.53 -12.92 -16.38
CA ALA A 22 13.09 -13.47 -17.60
C ALA A 22 12.54 -14.88 -17.89
N ASN A 23 12.43 -15.71 -16.84
CA ASN A 23 11.89 -17.06 -16.96
C ASN A 23 10.39 -17.13 -17.27
N ASN A 24 9.64 -16.05 -17.03
CA ASN A 24 8.17 -16.02 -17.18
C ASN A 24 7.69 -14.97 -18.20
N ILE A 25 8.61 -14.35 -18.96
CA ILE A 25 8.34 -13.15 -19.76
C ILE A 25 7.22 -13.35 -20.78
N GLY A 26 7.17 -14.51 -21.44
CA GLY A 26 6.15 -14.82 -22.43
C GLY A 26 4.74 -14.98 -21.84
N GLU A 27 4.62 -15.46 -20.59
CA GLU A 27 3.32 -15.48 -19.90
C GLU A 27 2.90 -14.07 -19.51
N TRP A 28 3.84 -13.26 -19.02
CA TRP A 28 3.55 -11.90 -18.56
C TRP A 28 3.16 -10.99 -19.72
N GLN A 29 3.78 -11.15 -20.89
CA GLN A 29 3.41 -10.42 -22.11
C GLN A 29 1.96 -10.64 -22.50
N LYS A 30 1.45 -11.89 -22.42
CA LYS A 30 0.03 -12.20 -22.67
C LYS A 30 -0.91 -11.49 -21.70
N ILE A 31 -0.50 -11.28 -20.46
CA ILE A 31 -1.27 -10.48 -19.49
C ILE A 31 -1.19 -9.00 -19.88
N GLY A 32 0.00 -8.51 -20.25
CA GLY A 32 0.26 -7.14 -20.69
C GLY A 32 -0.55 -6.67 -21.91
N GLU A 33 -1.02 -7.59 -22.76
CA GLU A 33 -1.94 -7.29 -23.87
C GLU A 33 -3.27 -6.71 -23.39
N SER A 34 -3.75 -7.14 -22.21
CA SER A 34 -5.00 -6.67 -21.58
C SER A 34 -4.79 -5.74 -20.39
N HIS A 35 -3.54 -5.52 -19.99
CA HIS A 35 -3.15 -4.73 -18.82
C HIS A 35 -2.03 -3.78 -19.24
N ARG A 36 -2.40 -2.60 -19.76
CA ARG A 36 -1.50 -1.70 -20.48
C ARG A 36 -0.35 -1.20 -19.60
N ASN A 37 -0.63 -0.81 -18.36
CA ASN A 37 0.38 -0.31 -17.44
C ASN A 37 1.34 -1.44 -17.03
N PHE A 38 0.81 -2.64 -16.78
CA PHE A 38 1.62 -3.84 -16.54
C PHE A 38 2.49 -4.20 -17.75
N GLY A 39 1.92 -4.17 -18.97
CA GLY A 39 2.63 -4.42 -20.23
C GLY A 39 3.84 -3.50 -20.40
N LYS A 40 3.69 -2.20 -20.11
CA LYS A 40 4.80 -1.25 -20.08
C LYS A 40 5.83 -1.60 -19.00
N ALA A 41 5.37 -1.90 -17.78
CA ALA A 41 6.25 -2.20 -16.65
C ALA A 41 7.12 -3.45 -16.87
N ILE A 42 6.62 -4.45 -17.61
CA ILE A 42 7.39 -5.64 -18.00
C ILE A 42 8.58 -5.26 -18.88
N LEU A 43 8.37 -4.42 -19.89
CA LEU A 43 9.41 -4.05 -20.87
C LEU A 43 10.51 -3.23 -20.20
N ASP A 44 10.12 -2.25 -19.39
CA ASP A 44 11.05 -1.45 -18.57
C ASP A 44 11.87 -2.32 -17.60
N TYR A 45 11.33 -3.49 -17.24
CA TYR A 45 11.93 -4.40 -16.30
C TYR A 45 12.90 -5.39 -16.95
N ALA A 46 12.54 -5.92 -18.11
CA ALA A 46 13.41 -6.78 -18.92
C ALA A 46 14.60 -6.00 -19.49
N TYR A 47 14.43 -4.71 -19.79
CA TYR A 47 15.44 -3.86 -20.44
C TYR A 47 15.73 -2.58 -19.65
N PRO A 48 16.45 -2.67 -18.52
CA PRO A 48 16.61 -1.57 -17.57
C PRO A 48 17.45 -0.38 -18.06
N HIS A 49 18.01 -0.41 -19.27
CA HIS A 49 18.88 0.64 -19.80
C HIS A 49 18.12 1.80 -20.48
N SER A 50 16.83 1.63 -20.83
CA SER A 50 16.11 2.61 -21.65
C SER A 50 15.43 3.75 -20.89
N HIS A 51 15.13 3.63 -19.59
CA HIS A 51 14.32 4.64 -18.90
C HIS A 51 14.89 5.10 -17.54
N GLU A 52 15.00 6.43 -17.37
CA GLU A 52 15.23 7.07 -16.08
C GLU A 52 13.99 6.88 -15.18
N ARG A 53 14.01 5.89 -14.29
CA ARG A 53 12.97 5.80 -13.26
C ARG A 53 13.21 6.87 -12.20
N ARG A 54 12.35 7.88 -12.18
CA ARG A 54 12.45 9.05 -11.27
C ARG A 54 11.93 8.78 -9.84
N ASP A 55 11.25 7.65 -9.59
CA ASP A 55 10.66 7.39 -8.27
C ASP A 55 10.66 5.89 -7.89
N THR A 56 11.76 5.41 -7.28
CA THR A 56 11.82 4.07 -6.65
C THR A 56 11.42 4.08 -5.18
N ASN A 57 11.12 5.26 -4.62
CA ASN A 57 10.82 5.41 -3.21
C ASN A 57 9.53 4.72 -2.79
N ALA A 58 8.53 4.75 -3.68
CA ALA A 58 7.27 4.07 -3.46
C ALA A 58 7.33 2.56 -3.72
N LEU A 59 8.30 2.10 -4.53
CA LEU A 59 8.31 0.78 -5.16
C LEU A 59 9.75 0.25 -5.25
N PRO A 60 10.31 -0.25 -4.13
CA PRO A 60 11.74 -0.45 -3.99
C PRO A 60 12.25 -1.70 -4.69
N LEU A 61 11.40 -2.60 -5.19
CA LEU A 61 11.84 -3.71 -6.01
C LEU A 61 10.99 -3.80 -7.26
N PRO A 62 11.51 -4.40 -8.34
CA PRO A 62 10.75 -4.54 -9.57
C PRO A 62 9.41 -5.25 -9.43
N ALA A 63 9.31 -6.28 -8.58
CA ALA A 63 8.02 -6.93 -8.33
C ALA A 63 7.01 -5.98 -7.66
N HIS A 64 7.44 -5.01 -6.83
CA HIS A 64 6.53 -3.97 -6.33
C HIS A 64 5.97 -3.14 -7.47
N HIS A 65 6.80 -2.77 -8.45
CA HIS A 65 6.34 -2.04 -9.63
C HIS A 65 5.34 -2.85 -10.45
N LEU A 66 5.63 -4.12 -10.70
CA LEU A 66 4.75 -5.00 -11.45
C LEU A 66 3.38 -5.15 -10.76
N VAL A 67 3.38 -5.38 -9.45
CA VAL A 67 2.14 -5.44 -8.65
C VAL A 67 1.39 -4.12 -8.74
N SER A 68 2.07 -2.98 -8.55
CA SER A 68 1.44 -1.66 -8.59
C SER A 68 0.85 -1.31 -9.95
N SER A 69 1.54 -1.65 -11.05
CA SER A 69 1.04 -1.39 -12.41
C SER A 69 -0.17 -2.25 -12.75
N LEU A 70 -0.16 -3.51 -12.32
CA LEU A 70 -1.29 -4.41 -12.49
C LEU A 70 -2.50 -3.98 -11.67
N TYR A 71 -2.28 -3.58 -10.42
CA TYR A 71 -3.29 -3.02 -9.54
C TYR A 71 -3.89 -1.72 -10.12
N GLN A 72 -3.06 -0.87 -10.72
CA GLN A 72 -3.54 0.31 -11.44
C GLN A 72 -4.41 -0.06 -12.66
N ASP A 73 -4.01 -1.03 -13.47
CA ASP A 73 -4.83 -1.48 -14.60
C ASP A 73 -6.22 -1.98 -14.13
N ILE A 74 -6.26 -2.74 -13.03
CA ILE A 74 -7.51 -3.26 -12.45
C ILE A 74 -8.39 -2.11 -11.95
N ALA A 75 -7.79 -1.11 -11.32
CA ALA A 75 -8.49 0.09 -10.89
C ALA A 75 -9.08 0.90 -12.05
N GLU A 76 -8.39 0.88 -13.18
CA GLU A 76 -8.83 1.48 -14.45
C GLU A 76 -9.85 0.57 -15.18
N GLY A 77 -10.26 -0.56 -14.59
CA GLY A 77 -11.31 -1.45 -15.08
C GLY A 77 -10.82 -2.69 -15.84
N ALA A 78 -9.52 -2.99 -15.83
CA ALA A 78 -9.00 -4.21 -16.44
C ALA A 78 -9.50 -5.48 -15.71
N PRO A 79 -9.79 -6.57 -16.44
CA PRO A 79 -10.41 -7.76 -15.85
C PRO A 79 -9.45 -8.58 -14.99
N VAL A 80 -9.90 -9.00 -13.82
CA VAL A 80 -9.19 -9.94 -12.94
C VAL A 80 -9.36 -11.38 -13.43
N THR A 81 -8.50 -11.82 -14.35
CA THR A 81 -8.53 -13.19 -14.88
C THR A 81 -7.83 -14.20 -13.95
N ASN A 82 -8.08 -15.50 -14.15
CA ASN A 82 -7.34 -16.56 -13.43
C ASN A 82 -5.82 -16.50 -13.64
N ARG A 83 -5.35 -16.02 -14.79
CA ARG A 83 -3.92 -15.80 -15.05
C ARG A 83 -3.35 -14.69 -14.18
N VAL A 84 -4.09 -13.59 -14.04
CA VAL A 84 -3.75 -12.46 -13.17
C VAL A 84 -3.69 -12.90 -11.70
N ARG A 85 -4.74 -13.60 -11.23
CA ARG A 85 -4.78 -14.15 -9.85
C ARG A 85 -3.59 -15.07 -9.57
N ARG A 86 -3.27 -15.98 -10.50
CA ARG A 86 -2.13 -16.89 -10.39
C ARG A 86 -0.80 -16.15 -10.39
N LEU A 87 -0.60 -15.19 -11.29
CA LEU A 87 0.62 -14.38 -11.36
C LEU A 87 0.87 -13.65 -10.03
N VAL A 88 -0.15 -12.97 -9.51
CA VAL A 88 -0.03 -12.20 -8.26
C VAL A 88 0.20 -13.12 -7.07
N GLY A 89 -0.66 -14.13 -6.92
CA GLY A 89 -0.66 -15.00 -5.74
C GLY A 89 0.47 -16.04 -5.69
N LYS A 90 0.93 -16.54 -6.84
CA LYS A 90 1.95 -17.61 -6.90
C LYS A 90 3.35 -17.12 -7.29
N VAL A 91 3.48 -15.94 -7.86
CA VAL A 91 4.77 -15.45 -8.38
C VAL A 91 5.16 -14.11 -7.76
N LEU A 92 4.37 -13.05 -7.99
CA LEU A 92 4.77 -11.70 -7.62
C LEU A 92 4.85 -11.50 -6.11
N LEU A 93 3.78 -11.78 -5.36
CA LEU A 93 3.77 -11.60 -3.90
C LEU A 93 4.74 -12.56 -3.18
N PRO A 94 4.82 -13.86 -3.53
CA PRO A 94 5.85 -14.72 -2.96
C PRO A 94 7.29 -14.25 -3.23
N SER A 95 7.58 -13.67 -4.41
CA SER A 95 8.90 -13.09 -4.71
C SER A 95 9.25 -11.86 -3.85
N LEU A 96 8.24 -11.29 -3.20
CA LEU A 96 8.32 -10.20 -2.24
C LEU A 96 8.28 -10.70 -0.79
N GLY A 97 8.28 -12.01 -0.54
CA GLY A 97 8.18 -12.58 0.80
C GLY A 97 6.82 -12.39 1.46
N ILE A 98 5.78 -12.08 0.66
CA ILE A 98 4.40 -11.97 1.11
C ILE A 98 3.73 -13.31 0.87
N HIS A 99 3.24 -13.91 1.94
CA HIS A 99 2.51 -15.18 1.90
C HIS A 99 1.01 -14.90 1.88
N LEU A 100 0.26 -15.77 1.20
CA LEU A 100 -1.19 -15.71 1.21
C LEU A 100 -1.71 -16.29 2.53
N PRO A 101 -2.62 -15.61 3.24
CA PRO A 101 -3.23 -16.11 4.45
C PRO A 101 -4.27 -17.18 4.13
N GLU A 102 -4.71 -17.90 5.16
CA GLU A 102 -5.79 -18.88 5.06
C GLU A 102 -7.15 -18.23 4.87
N ALA A 103 -7.36 -17.06 5.49
CA ALA A 103 -8.60 -16.29 5.41
C ALA A 103 -8.33 -14.89 4.86
N THR A 104 -9.27 -14.39 4.05
CA THR A 104 -9.24 -13.03 3.51
C THR A 104 -10.62 -12.41 3.60
N LEU A 105 -10.62 -11.10 3.83
CA LEU A 105 -11.84 -10.30 3.77
C LEU A 105 -12.30 -10.19 2.32
N GLN A 106 -13.54 -10.55 2.02
CA GLN A 106 -14.09 -10.39 0.68
C GLN A 106 -14.54 -8.95 0.48
N THR A 107 -14.16 -8.39 -0.66
CA THR A 107 -14.33 -6.97 -0.97
C THR A 107 -14.62 -6.81 -2.46
N GLU A 108 -15.28 -5.72 -2.83
CA GLU A 108 -15.59 -5.40 -4.21
C GLU A 108 -14.71 -4.25 -4.72
N THR A 109 -14.38 -4.27 -6.01
CA THR A 109 -13.62 -3.19 -6.64
C THR A 109 -14.43 -1.89 -6.63
N ALA A 110 -13.90 -0.85 -6.00
CA ALA A 110 -14.51 0.47 -6.05
C ALA A 110 -14.22 1.19 -7.39
N LYS A 111 -15.21 1.88 -7.94
CA LYS A 111 -15.02 2.80 -9.07
C LYS A 111 -14.51 4.14 -8.55
N THR A 112 -13.19 4.33 -8.51
CA THR A 112 -12.61 5.58 -8.00
C THR A 112 -11.40 6.03 -8.83
N ASN A 113 -11.34 7.33 -9.10
CA ASN A 113 -10.16 7.97 -9.69
C ASN A 113 -9.21 8.35 -8.56
N TYR A 114 -8.24 7.49 -8.25
CA TYR A 114 -7.20 7.81 -7.28
C TYR A 114 -5.85 8.04 -7.95
N ARG A 115 -5.02 8.86 -7.32
CA ARG A 115 -3.58 8.95 -7.62
C ARG A 115 -2.83 8.75 -6.32
N TYR A 116 -1.82 7.89 -6.33
CA TYR A 116 -0.99 7.65 -5.16
C TYR A 116 0.17 8.62 -5.12
N CYS A 117 0.32 9.34 -4.01
CA CYS A 117 1.53 10.09 -3.72
C CYS A 117 2.64 9.16 -3.23
N SER A 118 3.88 9.37 -3.68
CA SER A 118 5.05 8.61 -3.21
C SER A 118 5.49 8.97 -1.78
N ALA A 119 4.92 10.02 -1.21
CA ALA A 119 5.07 10.42 0.19
C ALA A 119 3.87 10.03 1.09
N ALA A 120 2.91 9.23 0.58
CA ALA A 120 1.70 8.86 1.33
C ALA A 120 2.00 8.20 2.69
N GLU A 121 3.12 7.49 2.82
CA GLU A 121 3.53 6.85 4.08
C GLU A 121 3.72 7.83 5.23
N ILE A 122 4.31 9.01 4.97
CA ILE A 122 4.56 9.99 6.04
C ILE A 122 3.22 10.46 6.63
N GLY A 123 2.25 10.79 5.76
CA GLY A 123 0.92 11.21 6.22
C GLY A 123 0.18 10.12 7.02
N PHE A 124 0.43 8.83 6.77
CA PHE A 124 -0.13 7.77 7.63
C PHE A 124 0.52 7.73 9.01
N ILE A 125 1.79 8.06 9.12
CA ILE A 125 2.50 8.16 10.41
C ILE A 125 1.99 9.37 11.19
N ASP A 126 1.87 10.52 10.53
CA ASP A 126 1.31 11.73 11.12
C ASP A 126 -0.12 11.46 11.66
N CYS A 127 -0.97 10.77 10.89
CA CYS A 127 -2.30 10.37 11.35
C CYS A 127 -2.27 9.45 12.58
N LEU A 128 -1.29 8.55 12.67
CA LEU A 128 -1.15 7.62 13.80
C LEU A 128 -0.82 8.39 15.08
N ASP A 129 0.15 9.30 15.02
CA ASP A 129 0.55 10.16 16.12
C ASP A 129 -0.61 11.12 16.50
N GLN A 130 -1.31 11.68 15.50
CA GLN A 130 -2.47 12.55 15.70
C GLN A 130 -3.63 11.84 16.41
N ILE A 131 -3.90 10.56 16.12
CA ILE A 131 -4.86 9.76 16.91
C ILE A 131 -4.38 9.55 18.35
N ASN A 132 -3.09 9.34 18.54
CA ASN A 132 -2.52 9.03 19.84
C ASN A 132 -2.56 10.24 20.77
N ASP A 133 -2.11 11.38 20.27
CA ASP A 133 -1.76 12.58 21.04
C ASP A 133 -2.78 13.71 20.85
N THR A 134 -3.62 13.66 19.80
CA THR A 134 -4.61 14.71 19.48
C THR A 134 -3.95 16.06 19.17
N GLU A 135 -2.78 16.01 18.53
CA GLU A 135 -2.02 17.18 18.08
C GLU A 135 -2.14 17.36 16.57
N ASP A 136 -1.98 18.60 16.10
CA ASP A 136 -1.93 18.91 14.67
C ASP A 136 -0.60 18.47 14.07
N LEU A 137 -0.65 17.46 13.21
CA LEU A 137 0.49 16.93 12.46
C LEU A 137 0.30 17.07 10.95
N GLY A 138 -0.56 17.99 10.51
CA GLY A 138 -0.72 18.30 9.10
C GLY A 138 -1.69 17.38 8.32
N GLN A 139 -2.39 16.43 8.98
CA GLN A 139 -3.48 15.63 8.34
C GLN A 139 -4.93 16.03 8.70
N SER A 140 -5.61 16.81 7.85
CA SER A 140 -6.83 17.61 8.21
C SER A 140 -7.98 16.75 8.72
N ARG A 141 -7.96 15.47 8.36
CA ARG A 141 -8.95 14.50 8.76
C ARG A 141 -8.34 13.12 8.82
N THR A 142 -8.56 12.39 9.89
CA THR A 142 -8.18 10.98 9.99
C THR A 142 -9.43 10.15 10.17
N SER A 143 -9.66 9.20 9.28
CA SER A 143 -10.84 8.33 9.30
C SER A 143 -10.43 6.87 9.39
N VAL A 144 -11.10 6.11 10.25
CA VAL A 144 -10.88 4.66 10.38
C VAL A 144 -12.21 3.94 10.13
N TYR A 145 -12.15 2.87 9.33
CA TYR A 145 -13.32 2.06 8.98
C TYR A 145 -13.21 0.70 9.65
N PHE A 146 -14.35 0.22 10.13
CA PHE A 146 -14.48 -1.04 10.86
C PHE A 146 -15.51 -1.95 10.19
N TYR A 147 -15.18 -3.23 10.13
CA TYR A 147 -16.10 -4.30 9.73
C TYR A 147 -16.12 -5.31 10.88
N ASP A 148 -17.28 -5.56 11.46
CA ASP A 148 -17.45 -6.42 12.65
C ASP A 148 -16.45 -6.10 13.78
N GLU A 149 -16.36 -4.81 14.16
CA GLU A 149 -15.43 -4.28 15.18
C GLU A 149 -13.92 -4.38 14.84
N VAL A 150 -13.56 -4.97 13.69
CA VAL A 150 -12.19 -5.09 13.23
C VAL A 150 -11.84 -3.87 12.36
N PRO A 151 -10.75 -3.13 12.67
CA PRO A 151 -10.33 -2.02 11.82
C PRO A 151 -9.75 -2.54 10.51
N ILE A 152 -10.35 -2.15 9.39
CA ILE A 152 -10.01 -2.66 8.05
C ILE A 152 -9.25 -1.64 7.20
N ILE A 153 -9.51 -0.35 7.40
CA ILE A 153 -8.97 0.74 6.58
C ILE A 153 -8.62 1.91 7.47
N PHE A 154 -7.44 2.49 7.21
CA PHE A 154 -6.93 3.67 7.88
C PHE A 154 -6.66 4.78 6.86
N ARG A 155 -7.39 5.89 6.93
CA ARG A 155 -7.42 6.93 5.90
C ARG A 155 -6.90 8.26 6.41
N LYS A 156 -6.08 8.94 5.60
CA LYS A 156 -5.33 10.16 5.96
C LYS A 156 -6.01 11.50 5.65
N SER A 157 -7.06 11.49 4.85
CA SER A 157 -7.96 12.63 4.61
C SER A 157 -9.21 12.16 3.85
N HIS A 158 -10.33 12.86 3.99
CA HIS A 158 -11.52 12.60 3.18
C HIS A 158 -11.44 13.07 1.73
N ASP A 159 -10.55 14.03 1.44
CA ASP A 159 -10.35 14.55 0.09
C ASP A 159 -9.36 13.68 -0.69
N GLU A 160 -8.48 12.97 0.03
CA GLU A 160 -7.60 11.99 -0.59
C GLU A 160 -8.31 10.63 -0.65
N PRO A 161 -8.49 10.05 -1.86
CA PRO A 161 -9.20 8.78 -2.01
C PRO A 161 -8.35 7.58 -1.57
N THR A 162 -7.19 7.80 -0.94
CA THR A 162 -6.23 6.73 -0.60
C THR A 162 -6.23 6.41 0.88
N ALA A 163 -6.17 5.13 1.19
CA ALA A 163 -6.07 4.65 2.56
C ALA A 163 -5.07 3.49 2.68
N LEU A 164 -4.62 3.21 3.89
CA LEU A 164 -3.84 2.03 4.24
C LEU A 164 -4.78 0.92 4.66
N MET A 165 -4.74 -0.20 3.93
CA MET A 165 -5.50 -1.39 4.29
C MET A 165 -4.85 -2.08 5.50
N LEU A 166 -5.65 -2.46 6.49
CA LEU A 166 -5.17 -3.04 7.75
C LEU A 166 -5.35 -4.56 7.81
N GLU A 167 -6.28 -5.12 7.04
CA GLU A 167 -6.52 -6.56 6.97
C GLU A 167 -6.23 -7.11 5.57
N ASP A 168 -5.91 -8.40 5.49
CA ASP A 168 -5.68 -9.08 4.22
C ASP A 168 -7.03 -9.26 3.48
N ALA A 169 -7.08 -8.94 2.19
CA ALA A 169 -8.32 -8.90 1.42
C ALA A 169 -8.24 -9.68 0.10
N SER A 170 -9.42 -10.02 -0.41
CA SER A 170 -9.66 -10.57 -1.74
C SER A 170 -10.61 -9.62 -2.47
N ILE A 171 -10.09 -8.92 -3.49
CA ILE A 171 -10.87 -8.02 -4.34
C ILE A 171 -11.16 -8.79 -5.63
N ASP A 172 -12.41 -9.18 -5.87
CA ASP A 172 -12.80 -9.98 -7.05
C ASP A 172 -11.92 -11.25 -7.24
N GLY A 173 -11.55 -11.89 -6.13
CA GLY A 173 -10.67 -13.07 -6.10
C GLY A 173 -9.18 -12.78 -6.30
N LEU A 174 -8.79 -11.51 -6.44
CA LEU A 174 -7.39 -11.09 -6.41
C LEU A 174 -6.95 -10.86 -4.96
N TYR A 175 -5.89 -11.54 -4.56
CA TYR A 175 -5.31 -11.32 -3.25
C TYR A 175 -4.61 -9.96 -3.15
N VAL A 176 -4.96 -9.23 -2.10
CA VAL A 176 -4.40 -7.92 -1.74
C VAL A 176 -3.97 -7.99 -0.27
N PRO A 177 -2.67 -7.91 0.02
CA PRO A 177 -2.20 -8.04 1.39
C PRO A 177 -2.50 -6.77 2.19
N GLN A 178 -2.68 -6.93 3.50
CA GLN A 178 -2.66 -5.83 4.45
C GLN A 178 -1.40 -4.96 4.27
N GLY A 179 -1.47 -3.70 4.64
CA GLY A 179 -0.44 -2.71 4.35
C GLY A 179 -0.38 -2.31 2.87
N THR A 180 -1.34 -2.71 2.03
CA THR A 180 -1.52 -2.13 0.69
C THR A 180 -2.18 -0.76 0.83
N ILE A 181 -1.68 0.22 0.08
CA ILE A 181 -2.38 1.48 -0.14
C ILE A 181 -3.47 1.21 -1.17
N VAL A 182 -4.71 1.50 -0.82
CA VAL A 182 -5.91 1.24 -1.61
C VAL A 182 -6.66 2.53 -1.89
N GLY A 183 -7.41 2.55 -2.99
CA GLY A 183 -8.47 3.52 -3.24
C GLY A 183 -9.70 3.15 -2.43
N VAL A 184 -10.37 4.13 -1.81
CA VAL A 184 -11.61 3.94 -1.04
C VAL A 184 -12.77 4.53 -1.81
N GLY A 185 -13.84 3.74 -1.99
CA GLY A 185 -15.07 4.20 -2.61
C GLY A 185 -15.86 5.19 -1.73
N PRO A 186 -16.61 6.14 -2.30
CA PRO A 186 -17.41 7.10 -1.53
C PRO A 186 -18.51 6.43 -0.69
N ALA A 187 -18.96 5.23 -1.09
CA ALA A 187 -19.97 4.45 -0.39
C ALA A 187 -19.55 3.95 1.00
N MET A 188 -18.27 4.05 1.37
CA MET A 188 -17.78 3.59 2.68
C MET A 188 -18.04 4.57 3.83
N ASN A 189 -18.50 5.80 3.56
CA ASN A 189 -18.73 6.83 4.58
C ASN A 189 -20.19 6.85 5.09
N THR A 190 -20.83 5.70 5.29
CA THR A 190 -22.29 5.61 5.48
C THR A 190 -22.73 5.60 6.95
N GLN A 191 -22.00 4.94 7.85
CA GLN A 191 -22.41 4.82 9.26
C GLN A 191 -21.32 5.37 10.20
N PRO A 192 -21.37 6.66 10.57
CA PRO A 192 -20.39 7.22 11.50
C PRO A 192 -20.61 6.63 12.90
N ILE A 193 -19.54 6.05 13.46
CA ILE A 193 -19.48 5.66 14.88
C ILE A 193 -19.39 6.92 15.73
N GLY A 194 -18.60 7.90 15.27
CA GLY A 194 -18.44 9.17 15.94
C GLY A 194 -17.41 10.05 15.26
N LYS A 195 -17.36 11.30 15.72
CA LYS A 195 -16.46 12.33 15.23
C LYS A 195 -15.98 13.19 16.40
N LYS A 196 -14.69 13.49 16.43
CA LYS A 196 -14.08 14.44 17.38
C LYS A 196 -13.30 15.49 16.62
N ASP A 197 -13.72 16.74 16.78
CA ASP A 197 -13.01 17.89 16.28
C ASP A 197 -12.06 18.46 17.32
N PHE A 198 -10.92 18.96 16.87
CA PHE A 198 -9.96 19.67 17.71
C PHE A 198 -9.32 20.83 16.93
N ILE A 199 -8.92 21.86 17.66
CA ILE A 199 -8.27 23.04 17.09
C ILE A 199 -6.79 22.70 16.94
N GLY A 200 -6.32 22.70 15.69
CA GLY A 200 -4.90 22.63 15.37
C GLY A 200 -4.30 24.01 15.13
N ASN A 201 -3.05 24.03 14.70
CA ASN A 201 -2.30 25.27 14.49
C ASN A 201 -2.90 26.13 13.38
N CYS A 202 -3.46 25.49 12.34
CA CYS A 202 -3.93 26.16 11.12
C CYS A 202 -5.42 25.97 10.82
N GLY A 203 -6.21 25.33 11.68
CA GLY A 203 -7.62 25.04 11.40
C GLY A 203 -8.27 24.05 12.34
N VAL A 204 -9.46 23.58 11.97
CA VAL A 204 -10.16 22.49 12.67
C VAL A 204 -9.81 21.16 12.01
N TRP A 205 -9.47 20.18 12.84
CA TRP A 205 -9.04 18.85 12.44
C TRP A 205 -10.00 17.83 13.00
N SER A 206 -10.29 16.79 12.23
CA SER A 206 -11.31 15.80 12.58
C SER A 206 -10.74 14.40 12.72
N LEU A 207 -11.03 13.74 13.84
CA LEU A 207 -10.87 12.29 13.98
C LEU A 207 -12.24 11.62 13.85
N GLU A 208 -12.32 10.59 13.02
CA GLU A 208 -13.59 9.94 12.70
C GLU A 208 -13.45 8.42 12.65
N ALA A 209 -14.54 7.75 12.99
CA ALA A 209 -14.66 6.32 12.83
C ALA A 209 -16.01 5.96 12.19
N TYR A 210 -15.99 4.94 11.35
CA TYR A 210 -17.15 4.44 10.61
C TYR A 210 -17.27 2.93 10.78
N ASP A 211 -18.48 2.43 10.99
CA ASP A 211 -18.81 1.03 10.79
C ASP A 211 -19.26 0.88 9.32
N VAL A 212 -18.86 -0.21 8.68
CA VAL A 212 -19.23 -0.48 7.28
C VAL A 212 -19.79 -1.88 7.16
N GLU A 213 -20.86 -2.00 6.38
CA GLU A 213 -21.48 -3.30 6.04
C GLU A 213 -20.82 -3.90 4.79
N GLU A 214 -20.38 -3.05 3.87
CA GLU A 214 -19.72 -3.44 2.62
C GLU A 214 -18.42 -2.68 2.42
N ILE A 215 -17.43 -3.37 1.85
CA ILE A 215 -16.08 -2.85 1.68
C ILE A 215 -15.80 -2.69 0.21
N HIS A 216 -15.77 -1.42 -0.21
CA HIS A 216 -15.57 -1.00 -1.59
C HIS A 216 -14.19 -0.36 -1.69
N ILE A 217 -13.21 -1.15 -2.12
CA ILE A 217 -11.81 -0.72 -2.24
C ILE A 217 -11.20 -1.14 -3.56
N THR A 218 -10.12 -0.46 -3.94
CA THR A 218 -9.41 -0.74 -5.19
C THR A 218 -7.92 -0.84 -4.92
N PRO A 219 -7.24 -1.89 -5.40
CA PRO A 219 -5.88 -2.15 -4.98
C PRO A 219 -4.93 -1.15 -5.63
N GLY A 220 -3.94 -0.67 -4.87
CA GLY A 220 -3.03 0.36 -5.34
C GLY A 220 -1.58 -0.05 -5.42
N ARG A 221 -0.86 0.20 -4.33
CA ARG A 221 0.54 -0.21 -4.21
C ARG A 221 0.83 -0.74 -2.83
N LEU A 222 1.78 -1.66 -2.75
CA LEU A 222 2.29 -2.15 -1.48
C LEU A 222 3.04 -1.04 -0.74
N SER A 223 2.70 -0.80 0.52
CA SER A 223 3.50 0.05 1.41
C SER A 223 4.61 -0.78 2.08
N PRO A 224 5.53 -0.14 2.81
CA PRO A 224 6.46 -0.85 3.69
C PRO A 224 5.76 -1.77 4.69
N TRP A 225 4.55 -1.42 5.15
CA TRP A 225 3.81 -2.17 6.16
C TRP A 225 3.12 -3.43 5.64
N ALA A 226 3.12 -3.68 4.32
CA ALA A 226 2.77 -4.99 3.77
C ALA A 226 3.82 -6.06 4.10
N HIS A 227 4.99 -5.65 4.57
CA HIS A 227 6.09 -6.53 4.93
C HIS A 227 6.16 -6.73 6.44
N LYS A 228 6.38 -7.97 6.85
CA LYS A 228 6.73 -8.28 8.25
C LYS A 228 7.95 -7.46 8.66
N HIS A 229 7.97 -6.99 9.90
CA HIS A 229 9.09 -6.21 10.44
C HIS A 229 10.44 -6.97 10.35
N SER A 230 10.41 -8.30 10.45
CA SER A 230 11.58 -9.16 10.31
C SER A 230 12.05 -9.41 8.87
N SER A 231 11.27 -9.05 7.83
CA SER A 231 11.58 -9.42 6.44
C SER A 231 12.82 -8.73 5.89
N GLY A 232 13.28 -7.65 6.55
CA GLY A 232 14.37 -6.78 6.11
C GLY A 232 14.14 -6.14 4.73
N LEU A 233 12.90 -6.16 4.22
CA LEU A 233 12.48 -5.49 2.99
C LEU A 233 12.03 -4.05 3.23
N LYS A 234 11.51 -3.74 4.44
CA LYS A 234 11.12 -2.39 4.83
C LYS A 234 12.19 -1.32 4.60
N PRO A 235 13.47 -1.55 4.97
CA PRO A 235 14.51 -0.54 4.76
C PRO A 235 14.76 -0.20 3.29
N LEU A 236 14.38 -1.10 2.36
CA LEU A 236 14.57 -0.87 0.92
C LEU A 236 13.69 0.26 0.39
N PHE A 237 12.58 0.59 1.06
CA PHE A 237 11.75 1.75 0.76
C PHE A 237 12.45 3.10 1.03
N GLY A 238 13.68 3.08 1.56
CA GLY A 238 14.57 4.24 1.59
C GLY A 238 15.42 4.41 0.32
N VAL A 239 15.38 3.51 -0.66
CA VAL A 239 16.23 3.61 -1.87
C VAL A 239 15.62 4.61 -2.88
N ASN A 240 16.19 5.81 -2.96
CA ASN A 240 15.76 6.90 -3.85
C ASN A 240 16.16 6.67 -5.31
N ASN A 241 17.38 6.20 -5.55
CA ASN A 241 17.88 5.97 -6.90
C ASN A 241 18.82 4.75 -6.95
N PRO A 242 18.39 3.65 -7.59
CA PRO A 242 19.17 2.43 -7.63
C PRO A 242 20.41 2.52 -8.51
N ARG A 243 20.49 3.49 -9.44
CA ARG A 243 21.69 3.71 -10.27
C ARG A 243 22.75 4.54 -9.55
N LYS A 244 22.33 5.46 -8.67
CA LYS A 244 23.21 6.43 -7.98
C LYS A 244 23.54 6.07 -6.52
N LYS A 245 23.16 4.88 -6.04
CA LYS A 245 23.30 4.46 -4.62
C LYS A 245 22.74 5.47 -3.62
N VAL A 246 21.69 6.20 -3.98
CA VAL A 246 21.10 7.21 -3.09
C VAL A 246 20.08 6.53 -2.19
N VAL A 247 20.36 6.50 -0.90
CA VAL A 247 19.45 6.02 0.16
C VAL A 247 19.03 7.21 1.02
N ASN A 248 17.75 7.28 1.38
CA ASN A 248 17.23 8.19 2.39
C ASN A 248 17.12 7.43 3.73
N PRO A 249 18.15 7.50 4.59
CA PRO A 249 18.14 6.77 5.86
C PRO A 249 17.06 7.27 6.81
N ARG A 250 16.67 8.56 6.73
CA ARG A 250 15.58 9.13 7.55
C ARG A 250 14.24 8.47 7.23
N ARG A 251 13.88 8.40 5.95
CA ARG A 251 12.66 7.69 5.49
C ARG A 251 12.72 6.23 5.89
N SER A 252 13.84 5.55 5.65
CA SER A 252 14.02 4.15 6.04
C SER A 252 13.87 3.94 7.55
N GLY A 253 14.40 4.84 8.37
CA GLY A 253 14.28 4.78 9.82
C GLY A 253 12.82 4.93 10.26
N LEU A 254 12.14 5.94 9.73
CA LEU A 254 10.76 6.28 10.04
C LEU A 254 9.78 5.13 9.70
N VAL A 255 9.86 4.54 8.49
CA VAL A 255 8.96 3.43 8.13
C VAL A 255 9.28 2.12 8.86
N ASN A 256 10.51 1.99 9.39
CA ASN A 256 10.96 0.81 10.10
C ASN A 256 10.63 0.85 11.59
N SER A 257 10.46 2.03 12.20
CA SER A 257 10.08 2.15 13.62
C SER A 257 8.67 1.66 13.89
N LEU A 258 7.79 1.67 12.89
CA LEU A 258 6.39 1.30 13.03
C LEU A 258 6.06 -0.08 12.46
N ARG A 259 5.06 -0.72 13.06
CA ARG A 259 4.46 -1.99 12.67
C ARG A 259 3.02 -1.76 12.24
N LEU A 260 2.49 -2.67 11.41
CA LEU A 260 1.08 -2.59 11.03
C LEU A 260 0.14 -2.71 12.24
N SER A 261 0.57 -3.45 13.28
CA SER A 261 -0.14 -3.56 14.56
C SER A 261 -0.32 -2.22 15.28
N ASP A 262 0.58 -1.26 15.05
CA ASP A 262 0.48 0.07 15.68
C ASP A 262 -0.72 0.82 15.11
N PHE A 263 -0.93 0.75 13.79
CA PHE A 263 -2.13 1.29 13.14
C PHE A 263 -3.40 0.62 13.66
N LYS A 264 -3.42 -0.73 13.74
CA LYS A 264 -4.58 -1.47 14.30
C LYS A 264 -4.89 -1.06 15.74
N LYS A 265 -3.86 -0.87 16.57
CA LYS A 265 -4.00 -0.44 17.97
C LYS A 265 -4.55 0.98 18.07
N SER A 266 -3.99 1.92 17.30
CA SER A 266 -4.45 3.31 17.27
C SER A 266 -5.88 3.42 16.73
N SER A 267 -6.25 2.65 15.70
CA SER A 267 -7.62 2.52 15.23
C SER A 267 -8.59 2.11 16.34
N LYS A 268 -8.28 1.03 17.08
CA LYS A 268 -9.12 0.58 18.20
C LYS A 268 -9.20 1.63 19.32
N LYS A 269 -8.11 2.35 19.60
CA LYS A 269 -8.09 3.48 20.55
C LYS A 269 -9.04 4.58 20.09
N LEU A 270 -9.03 4.90 18.79
CA LEU A 270 -9.92 5.91 18.22
C LEU A 270 -11.39 5.53 18.39
N ARG A 271 -11.77 4.30 18.03
CA ARG A 271 -13.16 3.82 18.22
C ARG A 271 -13.62 4.04 19.65
N LYS A 272 -12.82 3.61 20.64
CA LYS A 272 -13.15 3.80 22.07
C LYS A 272 -13.26 5.27 22.48
N LYS A 273 -12.43 6.16 21.93
CA LYS A 273 -12.49 7.60 22.20
C LYS A 273 -13.77 8.25 21.67
N LEU A 274 -14.42 7.65 20.67
CA LEU A 274 -15.56 8.21 19.96
C LEU A 274 -16.90 7.59 20.37
N THR A 275 -16.90 6.48 21.11
CA THR A 275 -18.12 5.80 21.60
C THR A 275 -18.45 6.10 23.07
N ILE A 276 -17.71 7.01 23.72
CA ILE A 276 -17.94 7.49 25.09
C ILE A 276 -18.46 8.92 25.00
#